data_AF-A0A258NI75-F1
#
_entry.id   AF-A0A258NI75-F1
#
_cell.length_a   1.000
_cell.length_b   1.000
_cell.length_c   1.000
_cell.angle_alpha   90.00
_cell.angle_beta   90.00
_cell.angle_gamma   90.00
#
_symmetry.space_group_name_H-M   'P 1'
#
loop_
_entity.id
_entity.type
_entity.pdbx_description
1 polymer ?
#
loop_
_entity_poly.entity_id
_entity_poly.type
_entity_poly.pdbx_seq_one_letter_code
_entity_poly.pdbx_strand_id
1 'polypeptide(L)'
;MHLFAIAVTTAALLPGALGLAHAQAQKMRPGLWEHSMAMKSQSGQMEAAMAEMQKSLASMPPAQRKQMEQMMAQQGVGMGPKGQTVKVCLTQEQADRDTVPQQEGCTQKVQRINATTMKVAFSCKGGQGQPPSSGEGTVSMQGPTAYTGQFKIKTENEGKPEQIDMAQSGKWLSDNCGAIKPVPMGR
;
A
#
# COMPACT_ATOMS: atom_id res chain seq x y z
N MET A 1 -47.30 -42.86 -53.97
CA MET A 1 -46.73 -41.88 -54.91
C MET A 1 -46.06 -40.79 -54.07
N HIS A 2 -44.85 -41.05 -53.55
CA HIS A 2 -43.58 -40.46 -54.04
C HIS A 2 -43.62 -38.92 -54.15
N LEU A 3 -42.95 -38.20 -53.24
CA LEU A 3 -41.67 -37.54 -53.52
C LEU A 3 -41.14 -36.74 -52.31
N PHE A 4 -39.82 -36.80 -52.17
CA PHE A 4 -38.96 -36.23 -51.13
C PHE A 4 -38.83 -34.70 -51.23
N ALA A 5 -38.58 -34.05 -50.09
CA ALA A 5 -37.63 -32.92 -50.00
C ALA A 5 -37.13 -32.77 -48.55
N ILE A 6 -35.89 -33.22 -48.31
CA ILE A 6 -35.14 -32.96 -47.07
C ILE A 6 -34.50 -31.58 -47.24
N ALA A 7 -34.94 -30.59 -46.46
CA ALA A 7 -34.26 -29.31 -46.35
C ALA A 7 -33.17 -29.41 -45.28
N VAL A 8 -31.91 -29.39 -45.71
CA VAL A 8 -30.72 -29.34 -44.85
C VAL A 8 -30.59 -27.92 -44.31
N THR A 9 -31.02 -27.68 -43.07
CA THR A 9 -30.82 -26.40 -42.40
C THR A 9 -29.39 -26.34 -41.86
N THR A 10 -28.57 -25.46 -42.43
CA THR A 10 -27.19 -25.21 -42.05
C THR A 10 -27.15 -24.64 -40.62
N ALA A 11 -26.55 -25.38 -39.68
CA ALA A 11 -26.31 -24.90 -38.33
C ALA A 11 -25.18 -23.85 -38.35
N ALA A 12 -25.54 -22.58 -38.18
CA ALA A 12 -24.58 -21.50 -37.95
C ALA A 12 -24.05 -21.60 -36.51
N LEU A 13 -22.89 -22.22 -36.34
CA LEU A 13 -22.10 -22.17 -35.11
C LEU A 13 -21.56 -20.74 -34.94
N LEU A 14 -22.22 -19.94 -34.09
CA LEU A 14 -21.69 -18.68 -33.57
C LEU A 14 -20.45 -19.01 -32.72
N PRO A 15 -19.24 -18.53 -33.06
CA PRO A 15 -18.10 -18.58 -32.16
C PRO A 15 -18.43 -17.68 -30.98
N GLY A 16 -18.77 -18.27 -29.83
CA GLY A 16 -18.85 -17.56 -28.58
C GLY A 16 -17.48 -16.94 -28.30
N ALA A 17 -17.40 -15.61 -28.47
CA ALA A 17 -16.28 -14.84 -27.99
C ALA A 17 -16.26 -14.97 -26.46
N LEU A 18 -15.52 -15.96 -25.97
CA LEU A 18 -15.00 -15.96 -24.62
C LEU A 18 -14.05 -14.76 -24.56
N GLY A 19 -14.61 -13.59 -24.28
CA GLY A 19 -13.84 -12.43 -23.88
C GLY A 19 -13.02 -12.87 -22.69
N LEU A 20 -11.70 -13.02 -22.89
CA LEU A 20 -10.75 -13.07 -21.80
C LEU A 20 -11.00 -11.81 -21.00
N ALA A 21 -11.74 -11.93 -19.89
CA ALA A 21 -11.88 -10.88 -18.91
C ALA A 21 -10.47 -10.66 -18.33
N HIS A 22 -9.68 -9.85 -19.03
CA HIS A 22 -8.48 -9.26 -18.47
C HIS A 22 -8.98 -8.43 -17.30
N ALA A 23 -8.82 -8.93 -16.09
CA ALA A 23 -9.16 -8.21 -14.88
C ALA A 23 -8.34 -6.91 -14.89
N GLN A 24 -8.97 -5.83 -15.39
CA GLN A 24 -8.38 -4.51 -15.40
C GLN A 24 -8.06 -4.16 -13.95
N ALA A 25 -6.82 -3.74 -13.71
CA ALA A 25 -6.40 -3.35 -12.39
C ALA A 25 -7.26 -2.20 -11.89
N GLN A 26 -7.77 -2.30 -10.67
CA GLN A 26 -8.34 -1.15 -9.99
C GLN A 26 -7.22 -0.14 -9.75
N LYS A 27 -7.28 0.99 -10.47
CA LYS A 27 -6.30 2.07 -10.36
C LYS A 27 -6.63 2.96 -9.17
N MET A 28 -5.60 3.51 -8.54
CA MET A 28 -5.78 4.53 -7.53
C MET A 28 -6.13 5.86 -8.19
N ARG A 29 -6.85 6.73 -7.48
CA ARG A 29 -7.12 8.11 -7.93
C ARG A 29 -5.89 8.99 -7.67
N PRO A 30 -5.43 9.82 -8.63
CA PRO A 30 -4.41 10.83 -8.36
C PRO A 30 -4.89 11.86 -7.32
N GLY A 31 -3.94 12.52 -6.65
CA GLY A 31 -4.21 13.54 -5.64
C GLY A 31 -3.68 13.19 -4.27
N LEU A 32 -4.21 13.86 -3.25
CA LEU A 32 -3.80 13.73 -1.85
C LEU A 32 -4.38 12.46 -1.23
N TRP A 33 -3.50 11.60 -0.73
CA TRP A 33 -3.85 10.42 0.05
C TRP A 33 -3.35 10.55 1.47
N GLU A 34 -4.10 9.99 2.41
CA GLU A 34 -3.66 9.74 3.78
C GLU A 34 -3.47 8.24 3.97
N HIS A 35 -2.28 7.87 4.41
CA HIS A 35 -1.90 6.50 4.73
C HIS A 35 -1.79 6.35 6.24
N SER A 36 -2.36 5.28 6.78
CA SER A 36 -2.24 4.90 8.18
C SER A 36 -1.52 3.57 8.29
N MET A 37 -0.62 3.46 9.26
CA MET A 37 0.15 2.25 9.51
C MET A 37 0.03 1.90 10.99
N ALA A 38 -0.32 0.64 11.26
CA ALA A 38 -0.29 0.05 12.58
C ALA A 38 0.65 -1.14 12.52
N MET A 39 1.59 -1.20 13.45
CA MET A 39 2.58 -2.27 13.50
C MET A 39 2.55 -2.91 14.87
N LYS A 40 2.67 -4.23 14.89
CA LYS A 40 2.70 -5.04 16.09
C LYS A 40 3.95 -5.91 16.06
N SER A 41 4.82 -5.76 17.04
CA SER A 41 6.05 -6.54 17.13
C SER A 41 5.79 -7.81 17.92
N GLN A 42 6.46 -8.90 17.56
CA GLN A 42 6.34 -10.16 18.29
C GLN A 42 6.85 -10.02 19.72
N SER A 43 7.89 -9.22 19.94
CA SER A 43 8.48 -8.99 21.26
C SER A 43 7.72 -7.95 22.09
N GLY A 44 6.88 -7.12 21.46
CA GLY A 44 6.25 -5.94 22.07
C GLY A 44 7.20 -4.76 22.29
N GLN A 45 8.48 -4.89 21.92
CA GLN A 45 9.48 -3.86 22.16
C GLN A 45 9.23 -2.61 21.32
N MET A 46 8.72 -2.77 20.09
CA MET A 46 8.39 -1.63 19.23
C MET A 46 7.25 -0.81 19.82
N GLU A 47 6.22 -1.46 20.34
CA GLU A 47 5.09 -0.81 21.00
C GLU A 47 5.54 -0.07 22.25
N ALA A 48 6.40 -0.69 23.06
CA ALA A 48 7.01 -0.06 24.23
C ALA A 48 7.83 1.18 23.83
N ALA A 49 8.63 1.09 22.77
CA ALA A 49 9.40 2.22 22.24
C ALA A 49 8.48 3.35 21.74
N MET A 50 7.36 3.02 21.08
CA MET A 50 6.36 3.99 20.65
C MET A 50 5.62 4.64 21.82
N ALA A 51 5.33 3.89 22.87
CA ALA A 51 4.73 4.43 24.09
C ALA A 51 5.68 5.40 24.80
N GLU A 52 6.97 5.05 24.90
CA GLU A 52 7.98 5.93 25.51
C GLU A 52 8.19 7.20 24.66
N MET A 53 8.22 7.07 23.34
CA MET A 53 8.25 8.22 22.44
C MET A 53 7.03 9.13 22.66
N GLN A 54 5.82 8.58 22.74
CA GLN A 54 4.61 9.36 23.02
C GLN A 54 4.69 10.07 24.37
N LYS A 55 5.23 9.42 25.40
CA LYS A 55 5.44 10.01 26.73
C LYS A 55 6.44 11.16 26.69
N SER A 56 7.55 11.01 25.95
CA SER A 56 8.53 12.07 25.73
C SER A 56 7.93 13.26 24.98
N LEU A 57 7.13 13.00 23.93
CA LEU A 57 6.41 14.05 23.23
C LEU A 57 5.42 14.77 24.15
N ALA A 58 4.73 14.02 25.03
CA ALA A 58 3.80 14.54 26.02
C ALA A 58 4.47 15.34 27.15
N SER A 59 5.77 15.15 27.40
CA SER A 59 6.54 15.95 28.37
C SER A 59 7.13 17.23 27.78
N MET A 60 7.14 17.39 26.45
CA MET A 60 7.62 18.63 25.82
C MET A 60 6.77 19.86 26.19
N PRO A 61 7.37 21.06 26.31
CA PRO A 61 6.64 22.30 26.44
C PRO A 61 5.64 22.51 25.29
N PRO A 62 4.43 23.03 25.55
CA PRO A 62 3.38 23.15 24.52
C PRO A 62 3.81 23.90 23.25
N ALA A 63 4.60 24.97 23.40
CA ALA A 63 5.11 25.74 22.26
C ALA A 63 6.07 24.91 21.39
N GLN A 64 6.96 24.13 22.02
CA GLN A 64 7.91 23.27 21.33
C GLN A 64 7.19 22.11 20.63
N ARG A 65 6.22 21.49 21.30
CA ARG A 65 5.37 20.45 20.70
C ARG A 65 4.64 20.97 19.47
N LYS A 66 4.00 22.15 19.57
CA LYS A 66 3.27 22.76 18.46
C LYS A 66 4.17 23.06 17.28
N GLN A 67 5.37 23.61 17.51
CA GLN A 67 6.33 23.86 16.44
C GLN A 67 6.75 22.55 15.74
N MET A 68 6.99 21.49 16.51
CA MET A 68 7.36 20.18 15.98
C MET A 68 6.20 19.54 15.19
N GLU A 69 4.97 19.59 15.70
CA GLU A 69 3.76 19.12 14.99
C GLU A 69 3.54 19.89 13.69
N GLN A 70 3.75 21.21 13.68
CA GLN A 70 3.67 22.02 12.46
C GLN A 70 4.73 21.62 11.44
N MET A 71 5.97 21.38 11.88
CA MET A 71 7.04 20.91 11.00
C MET A 71 6.72 19.53 10.42
N MET A 72 6.23 18.59 11.23
CA MET A 72 5.80 17.27 10.76
C MET A 72 4.63 17.37 9.78
N ALA A 73 3.63 18.21 10.07
CA ALA A 73 2.49 18.41 9.20
C ALA A 73 2.89 18.99 7.84
N GLN A 74 3.91 19.85 7.78
CA GLN A 74 4.49 20.34 6.52
C GLN A 74 5.16 19.23 5.71
N GLN A 75 5.67 18.18 6.38
CA GLN A 75 6.19 16.97 5.74
C GLN A 75 5.09 15.92 5.48
N GLY A 76 3.83 16.24 5.74
CA GLY A 76 2.69 15.34 5.58
C GLY A 76 2.52 14.32 6.70
N VAL A 77 3.35 14.38 7.75
CA VAL A 77 3.27 13.45 8.88
C VAL A 77 2.31 14.01 9.93
N GLY A 78 1.29 13.23 10.27
CA GLY A 78 0.37 13.51 11.37
C GLY A 78 0.52 12.48 12.47
N MET A 79 0.55 12.93 13.73
CA MET A 79 0.44 12.06 14.89
C MET A 79 -0.97 12.19 15.45
N GLY A 80 -1.76 11.12 15.33
CA GLY A 80 -3.13 11.06 15.83
C GLY A 80 -3.29 9.98 16.90
N PRO A 81 -4.44 9.96 17.60
CA PRO A 81 -4.76 8.92 18.59
C PRO A 81 -4.82 7.50 18.00
N LYS A 82 -4.92 7.38 16.66
CA LYS A 82 -4.90 6.10 15.93
C LYS A 82 -3.51 5.70 15.43
N GLY A 83 -2.46 6.43 15.82
CA GLY A 83 -1.10 6.21 15.37
C GLY A 83 -0.63 7.26 14.36
N GLN A 84 0.47 6.93 13.67
CA GLN A 84 1.06 7.79 12.66
C GLN A 84 0.26 7.72 11.35
N THR A 85 -0.02 8.90 10.80
CA THR A 85 -0.59 9.07 9.46
C THR A 85 0.41 9.81 8.59
N VAL A 86 0.46 9.47 7.32
CA VAL A 86 1.32 10.13 6.35
C VAL A 86 0.49 10.52 5.15
N LYS A 87 0.53 11.81 4.80
CA LYS A 87 -0.09 12.35 3.61
C LYS A 87 0.89 12.36 2.47
N VAL A 88 0.48 11.79 1.34
CA VAL A 88 1.30 11.69 0.13
C VAL A 88 0.49 12.23 -1.04
N CYS A 89 1.12 13.08 -1.85
CA CYS A 89 0.56 13.51 -3.12
C CYS A 89 0.93 12.50 -4.20
N LEU A 90 -0.06 11.77 -4.73
CA LEU A 90 0.12 10.84 -5.83
C LEU A 90 -0.09 11.55 -7.17
N THR A 91 0.90 11.47 -8.04
CA THR A 91 0.80 11.95 -9.43
C THR A 91 -0.04 10.99 -10.27
N GLN A 92 -0.47 11.44 -11.45
CA GLN A 92 -1.16 10.58 -12.42
C GLN A 92 -0.33 9.36 -12.80
N GLU A 93 0.97 9.57 -13.07
CA GLU A 93 1.89 8.48 -13.39
C GLU A 93 1.99 7.45 -12.25
N GLN A 94 2.06 7.89 -11.00
CA GLN A 94 2.07 6.99 -9.84
C GLN A 94 0.74 6.24 -9.67
N ALA A 95 -0.39 6.92 -9.90
CA ALA A 95 -1.73 6.35 -9.82
C ALA A 95 -2.01 5.31 -10.93
N ASP A 96 -1.40 5.49 -12.10
CA ASP A 96 -1.49 4.58 -13.24
C ASP A 96 -0.56 3.36 -13.12
N ARG A 97 0.38 3.36 -12.17
CA ARG A 97 1.27 2.22 -11.95
C ARG A 97 0.52 1.06 -11.31
N ASP A 98 0.59 -0.06 -12.01
CA ASP A 98 0.16 -1.37 -11.55
C ASP A 98 1.10 -2.01 -10.51
N THR A 99 2.05 -1.25 -9.98
CA THR A 99 3.10 -1.73 -9.08
C THR A 99 3.17 -0.87 -7.84
N VAL A 100 3.30 -1.52 -6.69
CA VAL A 100 3.64 -0.84 -5.44
C VAL A 100 5.07 -0.29 -5.58
N PRO A 101 5.34 0.97 -5.18
CA PRO A 101 6.68 1.54 -5.25
C PRO A 101 7.69 0.69 -4.50
N GLN A 102 8.79 0.36 -5.17
CA GLN A 102 9.92 -0.36 -4.60
C GLN A 102 10.82 0.63 -3.88
N GLN A 103 11.25 0.27 -2.66
CA GLN A 103 12.26 1.05 -1.94
C GLN A 103 13.66 0.76 -2.49
N GLU A 104 14.50 1.78 -2.49
CA GLU A 104 15.91 1.67 -2.85
C GLU A 104 16.60 0.64 -1.94
N GLY A 105 17.43 -0.25 -2.52
CA GLY A 105 18.09 -1.32 -1.77
C GLY A 105 17.21 -2.52 -1.40
N CYS A 106 15.93 -2.51 -1.75
CA CYS A 106 15.01 -3.65 -1.60
C CYS A 106 14.71 -4.30 -2.94
N THR A 107 14.53 -5.62 -2.94
CA THR A 107 13.93 -6.39 -4.03
C THR A 107 12.44 -6.57 -3.75
N GLN A 108 11.60 -6.47 -4.77
CA GLN A 108 10.16 -6.62 -4.61
C GLN A 108 9.57 -7.48 -5.73
N LYS A 109 8.68 -8.39 -5.34
CA LYS A 109 7.85 -9.19 -6.23
C LYS A 109 6.40 -8.86 -5.96
N VAL A 110 5.68 -8.44 -6.99
CA VAL A 110 4.26 -8.13 -6.93
C VAL A 110 3.52 -9.11 -7.81
N GLN A 111 2.55 -9.83 -7.23
CA GLN A 111 1.69 -10.77 -7.94
C GLN A 111 0.25 -10.30 -7.82
N ARG A 112 -0.35 -9.91 -8.95
CA ARG A 112 -1.79 -9.60 -8.99
C ARG A 112 -2.59 -10.90 -8.89
N ILE A 113 -3.50 -10.96 -7.93
CA ILE A 113 -4.39 -12.11 -7.72
C ILE A 113 -5.68 -11.92 -8.50
N ASN A 114 -6.21 -10.69 -8.50
CA ASN A 114 -7.40 -10.29 -9.27
C ASN A 114 -7.41 -8.74 -9.44
N ALA A 115 -8.54 -8.17 -9.88
CA ALA A 115 -8.69 -6.73 -10.12
C ALA A 115 -8.39 -5.85 -8.90
N THR A 116 -8.62 -6.33 -7.68
CA THR A 116 -8.51 -5.52 -6.45
C THR A 116 -7.44 -6.02 -5.49
N THR A 117 -6.98 -7.26 -5.60
CA THR A 117 -6.06 -7.86 -4.64
C THR A 117 -4.72 -8.21 -5.26
N MET A 118 -3.65 -7.84 -4.56
CA MET A 118 -2.26 -8.08 -4.95
C MET A 118 -1.50 -8.70 -3.77
N LYS A 119 -0.68 -9.72 -4.05
CA LYS A 119 0.33 -10.21 -3.11
C LYS A 119 1.65 -9.50 -3.37
N VAL A 120 2.32 -9.11 -2.31
CA VAL A 120 3.61 -8.45 -2.36
C VAL A 120 4.57 -9.24 -1.50
N ALA A 121 5.75 -9.53 -2.03
CA ALA A 121 6.87 -10.05 -1.27
C ALA A 121 8.06 -9.11 -1.48
N PHE A 122 8.82 -8.81 -0.44
CA PHE A 122 10.00 -7.96 -0.52
C PHE A 122 11.15 -8.52 0.32
N SER A 123 12.37 -8.15 -0.06
CA SER A 123 13.59 -8.43 0.69
C SER A 123 14.57 -7.28 0.55
N CYS A 124 14.97 -6.71 1.67
CA CYS A 124 15.91 -5.60 1.79
C CYS A 124 17.18 -6.13 2.46
N LYS A 125 18.34 -5.82 1.88
CA LYS A 125 19.64 -6.30 2.40
C LYS A 125 20.05 -5.66 3.73
N GLY A 126 19.32 -4.65 4.19
CA GLY A 126 19.72 -3.80 5.32
C GLY A 126 20.78 -2.78 4.89
N GLY A 127 21.18 -1.93 5.83
CA GLY A 127 22.14 -0.85 5.63
C GLY A 127 22.87 -0.52 6.93
N GLN A 128 23.67 0.55 6.93
CA GLN A 128 24.39 0.96 8.12
C GLN A 128 23.40 1.39 9.22
N GLY A 129 23.26 0.59 10.28
CA GLY A 129 22.32 0.83 11.37
C GLY A 129 20.88 0.35 11.11
N GLN A 130 20.61 -0.32 10.00
CA GLN A 130 19.30 -0.90 9.70
C GLN A 130 19.42 -2.40 9.42
N PRO A 131 18.73 -3.26 10.19
CA PRO A 131 18.82 -4.71 10.02
C PRO A 131 18.27 -5.14 8.65
N PRO A 132 18.72 -6.29 8.11
CA PRO A 132 18.07 -6.90 6.97
C PRO A 132 16.59 -7.17 7.30
N SER A 133 15.74 -7.07 6.29
CA SER A 133 14.31 -7.30 6.47
C SER A 133 13.69 -7.95 5.24
N SER A 134 12.77 -8.87 5.44
CA SER A 134 11.97 -9.45 4.38
C SER A 134 10.52 -9.49 4.81
N GLY A 135 9.60 -9.57 3.87
CA GLY A 135 8.20 -9.66 4.25
C GLY A 135 7.31 -10.05 3.10
N GLU A 136 6.11 -10.48 3.46
CA GLU A 136 5.06 -10.79 2.51
C GLU A 136 3.73 -10.27 3.01
N GLY A 137 2.85 -9.93 2.09
CA GLY A 137 1.55 -9.39 2.43
C GLY A 137 0.61 -9.32 1.26
N THR A 138 -0.58 -8.85 1.57
CA THR A 138 -1.67 -8.63 0.62
C THR A 138 -2.11 -7.19 0.69
N VAL A 139 -2.34 -6.58 -0.46
CA VAL A 139 -2.98 -5.28 -0.60
C VAL A 139 -4.32 -5.49 -1.30
N SER A 140 -5.38 -4.89 -0.78
CA SER A 140 -6.74 -4.97 -1.31
C SER A 140 -7.30 -3.57 -1.55
N MET A 141 -7.59 -3.27 -2.81
CA MET A 141 -8.25 -2.04 -3.25
C MET A 141 -9.73 -2.08 -2.86
N GLN A 142 -10.23 -0.98 -2.30
CA GLN A 142 -11.63 -0.73 -1.96
C GLN A 142 -12.16 0.38 -2.86
N GLY A 143 -12.09 0.14 -4.17
CA GLY A 143 -12.32 1.16 -5.20
C GLY A 143 -11.11 2.08 -5.42
N PRO A 144 -11.28 3.18 -6.18
CA PRO A 144 -10.17 4.07 -6.55
C PRO A 144 -9.72 5.00 -5.42
N THR A 145 -10.43 5.05 -4.29
CA THR A 145 -10.23 6.05 -3.21
C THR A 145 -9.88 5.44 -1.86
N ALA A 146 -9.74 4.11 -1.77
CA ALA A 146 -9.38 3.46 -0.51
C ALA A 146 -8.67 2.13 -0.75
N TYR A 147 -7.81 1.73 0.19
CA TYR A 147 -7.23 0.39 0.22
C TYR A 147 -6.91 -0.05 1.65
N THR A 148 -6.75 -1.36 1.82
CA THR A 148 -6.15 -1.97 3.01
C THR A 148 -4.97 -2.86 2.61
N GLY A 149 -4.07 -3.13 3.55
CA GLY A 149 -2.98 -4.06 3.34
C GLY A 149 -2.52 -4.69 4.65
N GLN A 150 -2.18 -5.97 4.59
CA GLN A 150 -1.70 -6.74 5.74
C GLN A 150 -0.38 -7.39 5.35
N PHE A 151 0.64 -7.22 6.19
CA PHE A 151 1.99 -7.71 5.93
C PHE A 151 2.55 -8.39 7.17
N LYS A 152 3.34 -9.43 6.94
CA LYS A 152 4.22 -10.04 7.93
C LYS A 152 5.65 -9.76 7.52
N ILE A 153 6.34 -9.04 8.37
CA ILE A 153 7.72 -8.61 8.15
C ILE A 153 8.59 -9.39 9.12
N LYS A 154 9.68 -9.96 8.62
CA LYS A 154 10.75 -10.59 9.37
C LYS A 154 11.96 -9.65 9.33
N THR A 155 12.49 -9.33 10.48
CA THR A 155 13.69 -8.50 10.64
C THR A 155 14.49 -9.00 11.84
N GLU A 156 15.46 -8.21 12.27
CA GLU A 156 16.26 -8.49 13.45
C GLU A 156 16.19 -7.28 14.39
N ASN A 157 16.25 -7.55 15.68
CA ASN A 157 16.35 -6.53 16.71
C ASN A 157 17.42 -6.96 17.71
N GLU A 158 18.45 -6.14 17.86
CA GLU A 158 19.68 -6.48 18.59
C GLU A 158 20.28 -7.84 18.17
N GLY A 159 20.21 -8.15 16.87
CA GLY A 159 20.69 -9.42 16.29
C GLY A 159 19.81 -10.63 16.55
N LYS A 160 18.64 -10.46 17.18
CA LYS A 160 17.66 -11.53 17.39
C LYS A 160 16.56 -11.46 16.33
N PRO A 161 16.09 -12.60 15.79
CA PRO A 161 14.97 -12.62 14.88
C PRO A 161 13.72 -11.99 15.51
N GLU A 162 13.08 -11.10 14.75
CA GLU A 162 11.84 -10.45 15.14
C GLU A 162 10.83 -10.49 13.98
N GLN A 163 9.56 -10.74 14.31
CA GLN A 163 8.46 -10.59 13.38
C GLN A 163 7.64 -9.34 13.72
N ILE A 164 7.22 -8.60 12.69
CA ILE A 164 6.32 -7.47 12.78
C ILE A 164 5.09 -7.77 11.92
N ASP A 165 3.92 -7.76 12.53
CA ASP A 165 2.65 -7.77 11.82
C ASP A 165 2.24 -6.32 11.55
N MET A 166 2.12 -5.96 10.27
CA MET A 166 1.78 -4.60 9.84
C MET A 166 0.41 -4.58 9.17
N ALA A 167 -0.45 -3.69 9.65
CA ALA A 167 -1.70 -3.31 9.02
C ALA A 167 -1.57 -1.90 8.44
N GLN A 168 -1.88 -1.76 7.16
CA GLN A 168 -1.86 -0.50 6.43
C GLN A 168 -3.25 -0.19 5.87
N SER A 169 -3.60 1.08 5.82
CA SER A 169 -4.73 1.56 5.04
C SER A 169 -4.38 2.86 4.33
N GLY A 170 -5.07 3.15 3.24
CA GLY A 170 -4.99 4.44 2.57
C GLY A 170 -6.36 4.94 2.20
N LYS A 171 -6.53 6.26 2.27
CA LYS A 171 -7.75 6.96 1.89
C LYS A 171 -7.42 8.20 1.07
N TRP A 172 -8.08 8.35 -0.06
CA TRP A 172 -8.02 9.57 -0.87
C TRP A 172 -8.77 10.70 -0.15
N LEU A 173 -8.14 11.88 -0.11
CA LEU A 173 -8.65 13.06 0.59
C LEU A 173 -9.15 14.13 -0.37
N SER A 174 -8.36 14.45 -1.41
CA SER A 174 -8.63 15.56 -2.32
C SER A 174 -7.81 15.43 -3.60
N ASP A 175 -8.25 16.06 -4.68
CA ASP A 175 -7.46 16.27 -5.89
C ASP A 175 -6.32 17.28 -5.68
N ASN A 176 -6.44 18.14 -4.67
CA ASN A 176 -5.46 19.16 -4.33
C ASN A 176 -4.51 18.69 -3.22
N CYS A 177 -3.22 18.66 -3.52
CA CYS A 177 -2.17 18.28 -2.57
C CYS A 177 -1.71 19.41 -1.63
N GLY A 178 -2.12 20.65 -1.88
CA GLY A 178 -1.74 21.81 -1.09
C GLY A 178 -0.21 21.96 -1.00
N ALA A 179 0.31 22.05 0.22
CA ALA A 179 1.74 22.20 0.48
C ALA A 179 2.54 20.87 0.41
N ILE A 180 1.86 19.72 0.32
CA ILE A 180 2.52 18.41 0.28
C ILE A 180 3.03 18.16 -1.15
N LYS A 181 4.34 18.24 -1.32
CA LYS A 181 4.98 17.96 -2.61
C LYS A 181 4.94 16.45 -2.89
N PRO A 182 4.68 16.02 -4.14
CA PRO A 182 4.87 14.63 -4.53
C PRO A 182 6.29 14.17 -4.18
N VAL A 183 6.41 12.96 -3.62
CA VAL A 183 7.72 12.34 -3.44
C VAL A 183 8.26 12.03 -4.84
N PRO A 184 9.44 12.55 -5.23
CA PRO A 184 10.04 12.22 -6.51
C PRO A 184 10.17 10.70 -6.60
N MET A 185 9.71 10.11 -7.70
CA MET A 185 10.05 8.71 -7.95
C MET A 185 11.58 8.64 -8.06
N GLY A 186 12.20 7.81 -7.22
CA GLY A 186 13.65 7.60 -7.26
C GLY A 186 14.09 7.29 -8.69
N ARG A 187 15.18 7.93 -9.11
CA ARG A 187 15.84 7.65 -10.38
C ARG A 187 16.43 6.25 -10.41
#